data_AF-A0AA86ANH7-F1
#
_entry.id   AF-A0AA86ANH7-F1
#
_cell.length_a   1.000
_cell.length_b   1.000
_cell.length_c   1.000
_cell.angle_alpha   90.00
_cell.angle_beta   90.00
_cell.angle_gamma   90.00
#
_symmetry.space_group_name_H-M   'P 1'
#
loop_
_entity.id
_entity.type
_entity.pdbx_description
1 polymer ?
#
loop_
_entity_poly.entity_id
_entity_poly.type
_entity_poly.pdbx_seq_one_letter_code
_entity_poly.pdbx_strand_id
1 'polypeptide(L)'
;MILAFEFNYVSHNGILENLLKKIASDCGIIHKIIRKESIVTLFVEAEETTLGAFADTLSASLPLSIFFKSSSVEVVDAMPDEAEILPPLSYNVEFTPKNLASVDSPSSPQYLSPILGEKELHVSLFQDDKELLHVNTSAGYKTLYKSVAELISSGENVSIQTKNGSFVFGKIENSTECKAFEVIATDLSVVERMVVCRENEIKALASLERPAIRFKVNALFAQKEIISQARVTLRLADDLFLYQLSKQLFAKGIQFLFKASTCKARYRVTLNVTQQAIEPLTISVLENGAILILKGSDYASTALKASLKKFDEPSHAAFASIMQEHQLFDATTSCFYFSTLHNDRIMHYSKEHGMLNLVEISLPSSFEELFAEVERSSPSAERLVAHYKEQFPEIYAKAVEITIPSDTPKSVYSLWKMMAIALGLCDDFERAGEQLLENAEDFGGLKGPRIDYFLQKEDALSSDLDYVRMLRSGMSFKLAGTDNTTLSFGYMESLSYFISDLADAHKENLMSMKIALCGSLFGYKRFSEMLIKNLKPNHTICLNKELPIDQ
;
A
#
# COMPACT_ATOMS: atom_id res chain seq x y z
N MET A 1 36.90 -18.63 14.72
CA MET A 1 35.64 -18.29 15.42
C MET A 1 34.51 -18.31 14.40
N ILE A 2 33.28 -18.66 14.79
CA ILE A 2 32.13 -18.66 13.89
C ILE A 2 31.06 -17.72 14.45
N LEU A 3 30.58 -16.81 13.61
CA LEU A 3 29.44 -15.95 13.92
C LEU A 3 28.22 -16.37 13.11
N ALA A 4 27.06 -16.40 13.76
CA ALA A 4 25.76 -16.58 13.12
C ALA A 4 25.01 -15.25 13.17
N PHE A 5 24.84 -14.61 12.00
CA PHE A 5 24.01 -13.43 11.84
C PHE A 5 22.61 -13.86 11.46
N GLU A 6 21.65 -13.69 12.35
CA GLU A 6 20.24 -14.02 12.11
C GLU A 6 19.48 -12.78 11.66
N PHE A 7 18.66 -12.94 10.63
CA PHE A 7 17.83 -11.90 10.05
C PHE A 7 16.39 -12.38 9.98
N ASN A 8 15.48 -11.70 10.68
CA ASN A 8 14.05 -11.89 10.50
C ASN A 8 13.61 -11.16 9.22
N TYR A 9 13.49 -11.92 8.15
CA TYR A 9 13.13 -11.47 6.82
C TYR A 9 11.93 -12.28 6.30
N VAL A 10 10.77 -11.63 6.31
CA VAL A 10 9.47 -12.31 6.13
C VAL A 10 9.20 -12.77 4.71
N SER A 11 9.94 -12.25 3.72
CA SER A 11 9.77 -12.62 2.32
C SER A 11 10.70 -13.75 1.89
N HIS A 12 10.26 -14.56 0.93
CA HIS A 12 10.98 -15.64 0.28
C HIS A 12 11.39 -15.25 -1.15
N ASN A 13 11.47 -13.95 -1.45
CA ASN A 13 11.84 -13.43 -2.77
C ASN A 13 13.32 -13.59 -3.14
N GLY A 14 14.12 -14.12 -2.21
CA GLY A 14 15.53 -14.47 -2.36
C GLY A 14 16.51 -13.32 -2.35
N ILE A 15 16.06 -12.10 -2.06
CA ILE A 15 16.91 -10.91 -2.13
C ILE A 15 17.96 -10.92 -1.04
N LEU A 16 17.54 -11.13 0.20
CA LEU A 16 18.45 -11.06 1.33
C LEU A 16 19.57 -12.11 1.19
N GLU A 17 19.21 -13.35 0.88
CA GLU A 17 20.14 -14.46 0.74
C GLU A 17 21.19 -14.19 -0.36
N ASN A 18 20.75 -13.71 -1.52
CA ASN A 18 21.65 -13.40 -2.62
C ASN A 18 22.52 -12.17 -2.33
N LEU A 19 22.02 -11.18 -1.59
CA LEU A 19 22.81 -10.03 -1.13
C LEU A 19 23.88 -10.47 -0.11
N LEU A 20 23.51 -11.26 0.89
CA LEU A 20 24.42 -11.79 1.90
C LEU A 20 25.53 -12.61 1.25
N LYS A 21 25.19 -13.51 0.31
CA LYS A 21 26.17 -14.30 -0.44
C LYS A 21 27.15 -13.41 -1.20
N LYS A 22 26.63 -12.38 -1.88
CA LYS A 22 27.45 -11.45 -2.67
C LYS A 22 28.42 -10.68 -1.76
N ILE A 23 27.94 -10.14 -0.64
CA ILE A 23 28.78 -9.40 0.33
C ILE A 23 29.87 -10.30 0.91
N ALA A 24 29.51 -11.53 1.35
CA ALA A 24 30.47 -12.48 1.90
C ALA A 24 31.51 -12.91 0.86
N SER A 25 31.08 -13.19 -0.37
CA SER A 25 31.98 -13.54 -1.47
C SER A 25 32.93 -12.40 -1.85
N ASP A 26 32.45 -11.16 -1.89
CA ASP A 26 33.27 -9.97 -2.15
C ASP A 26 34.34 -9.77 -1.07
N CYS A 27 34.05 -10.17 0.17
CA CYS A 27 35.01 -10.11 1.30
C CYS A 27 35.96 -11.32 1.36
N GLY A 28 35.75 -12.35 0.53
CA GLY A 28 36.54 -13.58 0.55
C GLY A 28 36.42 -14.38 1.85
N ILE A 29 35.31 -14.25 2.59
CA ILE A 29 35.10 -14.93 3.86
C ILE A 29 34.42 -16.30 3.66
N ILE A 30 34.83 -17.29 4.45
CA ILE A 30 34.16 -18.60 4.48
C ILE A 30 32.77 -18.38 5.08
N HIS A 31 31.73 -18.79 4.34
CA HIS A 31 30.36 -18.52 4.73
C HIS A 31 29.41 -19.64 4.32
N LYS A 32 28.25 -19.64 4.97
CA LYS A 32 27.12 -20.52 4.66
C LYS A 32 25.82 -19.84 5.03
N ILE A 33 24.80 -19.92 4.18
CA ILE A 33 23.49 -19.31 4.42
C ILE A 33 22.42 -20.40 4.56
N ILE A 34 21.68 -20.35 5.65
CA ILE A 34 20.54 -21.24 5.92
C ILE A 34 19.29 -20.39 6.14
N ARG A 35 18.14 -20.85 5.63
CA ARG A 35 16.84 -20.27 5.96
C ARG A 35 15.98 -21.28 6.71
N LYS A 36 15.34 -20.82 7.78
CA LYS A 36 14.26 -21.52 8.49
C LYS A 36 13.07 -20.57 8.60
N GLU A 37 12.02 -20.85 7.84
CA GLU A 37 10.83 -19.99 7.73
C GLU A 37 11.21 -18.53 7.39
N SER A 38 10.88 -17.58 8.27
CA SER A 38 11.20 -16.15 8.14
C SER A 38 12.58 -15.76 8.68
N ILE A 39 13.39 -16.71 9.16
CA ILE A 39 14.75 -16.43 9.64
C ILE A 39 15.77 -16.87 8.59
N VAL A 40 16.60 -15.93 8.15
CA VAL A 40 17.78 -16.17 7.32
C VAL A 40 19.01 -16.04 8.21
N THR A 41 19.84 -17.06 8.28
CA THR A 41 21.06 -17.08 9.09
C THR A 41 22.28 -17.14 8.17
N LEU A 42 23.15 -16.15 8.27
CA LEU A 42 24.47 -16.14 7.64
C LEU A 42 25.51 -16.58 8.68
N PHE A 43 26.09 -17.75 8.46
CA PHE A 43 27.24 -18.24 9.21
C PHE A 43 28.52 -17.78 8.52
N VAL A 44 29.46 -17.23 9.28
CA VAL A 44 30.80 -16.86 8.77
C VAL A 44 31.89 -17.35 9.71
N GLU A 45 32.98 -17.84 9.13
CA GLU A 45 34.13 -18.35 9.87
C GLU A 45 35.40 -17.57 9.50
N ALA A 46 36.04 -17.00 10.51
CA ALA A 46 37.34 -16.36 10.38
C ALA A 46 38.00 -16.12 11.76
N GLU A 47 39.17 -15.48 11.72
CA GLU A 47 39.79 -14.87 12.90
C GLU A 47 38.99 -13.63 13.36
N GLU A 48 39.07 -13.31 14.65
CA GLU A 48 38.27 -12.26 15.30
C GLU A 48 38.37 -10.89 14.61
N THR A 49 39.58 -10.46 14.24
CA THR A 49 39.81 -9.17 13.56
C THR A 49 39.11 -9.10 12.20
N THR A 50 39.11 -10.21 11.46
CA THR A 50 38.46 -10.31 10.15
C THR A 50 36.94 -10.30 10.30
N LEU A 51 36.42 -10.97 11.34
CA LEU A 51 34.99 -10.98 11.64
C LEU A 51 34.47 -9.60 12.05
N GLY A 52 35.24 -8.84 12.83
CA GLY A 52 34.92 -7.44 13.14
C GLY A 52 34.82 -6.57 11.88
N ALA A 53 35.83 -6.61 11.02
CA ALA A 53 35.82 -5.86 9.76
C ALA A 53 34.70 -6.28 8.81
N PHE A 54 34.37 -7.58 8.79
CA PHE A 54 33.25 -8.11 8.02
C PHE A 54 31.91 -7.59 8.56
N ALA A 55 31.70 -7.58 9.87
CA ALA A 55 30.48 -7.08 10.49
C ALA A 55 30.23 -5.60 10.14
N ASP A 56 31.28 -4.76 10.19
CA ASP A 56 31.21 -3.36 9.77
C ASP A 56 30.83 -3.23 8.29
N THR A 57 31.46 -4.04 7.42
CA THR A 57 31.19 -4.06 5.98
C THR A 57 29.76 -4.52 5.68
N LEU A 58 29.29 -5.55 6.37
CA LEU A 58 27.94 -6.09 6.24
C LEU A 58 26.90 -5.04 6.65
N SER A 59 27.10 -4.36 7.77
CA SER A 59 26.23 -3.29 8.25
C SER A 59 26.13 -2.12 7.26
N ALA A 60 27.24 -1.72 6.65
CA ALA A 60 27.27 -0.65 5.66
C ALA A 60 26.69 -1.06 4.28
N SER A 61 26.73 -2.36 3.96
CA SER A 61 26.36 -2.87 2.63
C SER A 61 24.91 -3.35 2.54
N LEU A 62 24.29 -3.71 3.67
CA LEU A 62 22.93 -4.25 3.69
C LEU A 62 21.90 -3.10 3.66
N PRO A 63 21.06 -3.00 2.60
CA PRO A 63 20.02 -1.98 2.55
C PRO A 63 18.88 -2.27 3.53
N LEU A 64 18.11 -1.22 3.86
CA LEU A 64 16.78 -1.39 4.44
C LEU A 64 15.85 -2.10 3.44
N SER A 65 14.96 -2.94 3.95
CA SER A 65 13.89 -3.58 3.17
C SER A 65 12.60 -3.53 3.97
N ILE A 66 11.47 -3.40 3.28
CA ILE A 66 10.14 -3.53 3.90
C ILE A 66 9.91 -4.94 4.51
N PHE A 67 10.63 -5.94 4.02
CA PHE A 67 10.54 -7.33 4.47
C PHE A 67 11.47 -7.65 5.64
N PHE A 68 12.43 -6.77 5.94
CA PHE A 68 13.41 -6.96 7.01
C PHE A 68 12.88 -6.37 8.33
N LYS A 69 12.75 -7.22 9.37
CA LYS A 69 12.14 -6.85 10.66
C LYS A 69 13.14 -6.63 11.78
N SER A 70 14.14 -7.51 11.91
CA SER A 70 15.13 -7.45 12.99
C SER A 70 16.33 -8.35 12.68
N SER A 71 17.47 -8.07 13.29
CA SER A 71 18.64 -8.94 13.22
C SER A 71 19.32 -9.13 14.58
N SER A 72 20.01 -10.24 14.73
CA SER A 72 20.84 -10.60 15.88
C SER A 72 22.15 -11.25 15.42
N VAL A 73 23.14 -11.28 16.31
CA VAL A 73 24.40 -11.99 16.07
C VAL A 73 24.77 -12.78 17.31
N GLU A 74 25.23 -14.00 17.11
CA GLU A 74 25.73 -14.87 18.16
C GLU A 74 26.98 -15.63 17.72
N VAL A 75 27.75 -16.09 18.71
CA VAL A 75 28.91 -16.96 18.49
C VAL A 75 28.43 -18.40 18.55
N VAL A 76 28.81 -19.22 17.58
CA VAL A 76 28.45 -20.65 17.51
C VAL A 76 29.70 -21.53 17.43
N ASP A 77 29.57 -22.78 17.87
CA ASP A 77 30.69 -23.71 17.97
C ASP A 77 31.07 -24.35 16.63
N ALA A 78 30.12 -24.52 15.72
CA ALA A 78 30.31 -25.21 14.45
C ALA A 78 29.46 -24.63 13.31
N MET A 79 29.94 -24.79 12.07
CA MET A 79 29.15 -24.57 10.86
C MET A 79 28.02 -25.60 10.77
N PRO A 80 26.82 -25.23 10.27
CA PRO A 80 25.73 -26.19 10.14
C PRO A 80 26.03 -27.24 9.06
N ASP A 81 25.55 -28.47 9.25
CA ASP A 81 25.69 -29.55 8.25
C ASP A 81 24.66 -29.45 7.11
N GLU A 82 23.53 -28.78 7.36
CA GLU A 82 22.41 -28.58 6.40
C GLU A 82 22.91 -28.00 5.06
N ALA A 83 22.41 -28.45 3.91
CA ALA A 83 22.85 -27.90 2.62
C ALA A 83 22.40 -26.44 2.43
N GLU A 84 23.25 -25.59 1.83
CA GLU A 84 22.85 -24.24 1.42
C GLU A 84 21.91 -24.34 0.21
N ILE A 85 20.70 -23.79 0.36
CA ILE A 85 19.72 -23.67 -0.73
C ILE A 85 19.32 -22.21 -0.82
N LEU A 86 19.68 -21.56 -1.92
CA LEU A 86 19.37 -20.16 -2.15
C LEU A 86 18.20 -20.04 -3.14
N PRO A 87 17.10 -19.39 -2.75
CA PRO A 87 16.04 -19.07 -3.69
C PRO A 87 16.56 -18.14 -4.81
N PRO A 88 16.02 -18.26 -6.04
CA PRO A 88 16.33 -17.33 -7.10
C PRO A 88 15.77 -15.94 -6.77
N LEU A 89 16.43 -14.89 -7.26
CA LEU A 89 15.94 -13.52 -7.16
C LEU A 89 14.59 -13.39 -7.89
N SER A 90 13.58 -12.88 -7.18
CA SER A 90 12.26 -12.66 -7.78
C SER A 90 12.19 -11.39 -8.63
N TYR A 91 13.09 -10.43 -8.38
CA TYR A 91 13.27 -9.23 -9.19
C TYR A 91 14.69 -8.66 -9.07
N ASN A 92 15.05 -7.75 -9.98
CA ASN A 92 16.34 -7.07 -9.97
C ASN A 92 16.36 -5.92 -8.96
N VAL A 93 17.32 -5.94 -8.04
CA VAL A 93 17.47 -4.91 -7.01
C VAL A 93 18.48 -3.85 -7.44
N GLU A 94 18.00 -2.63 -7.67
CA GLU A 94 18.84 -1.50 -8.10
C GLU A 94 19.35 -0.68 -6.92
N PHE A 95 18.53 -0.44 -5.89
CA PHE A 95 18.82 0.47 -4.78
C PHE A 95 19.61 -0.18 -3.64
N THR A 96 20.70 -0.89 -3.98
CA THR A 96 21.68 -1.34 -2.98
C THR A 96 22.77 -0.29 -2.79
N PRO A 97 23.42 -0.19 -1.61
CA PRO A 97 24.54 0.73 -1.39
C PRO A 97 25.65 0.58 -2.46
N LYS A 98 25.98 -0.66 -2.84
CA LYS A 98 26.97 -0.96 -3.87
C LYS A 98 26.60 -0.41 -5.24
N ASN A 99 25.35 -0.58 -5.66
CA ASN A 99 24.86 -0.09 -6.95
C ASN A 99 24.71 1.43 -6.97
N LEU A 100 24.24 2.04 -5.87
CA LEU A 100 24.17 3.50 -5.78
C LEU A 100 25.56 4.13 -5.83
N ALA A 101 26.53 3.55 -5.13
CA ALA A 101 27.92 3.97 -5.21
C ALA A 101 28.48 3.85 -6.64
N SER A 102 28.10 2.81 -7.40
CA SER A 102 28.59 2.63 -8.77
C SER A 102 28.01 3.65 -9.76
N VAL A 103 26.76 4.11 -9.58
CA VAL A 103 26.20 5.16 -10.45
C VAL A 103 26.60 6.57 -10.02
N ASP A 104 27.03 6.76 -8.76
CA ASP A 104 27.42 8.06 -8.23
C ASP A 104 28.93 8.35 -8.29
N SER A 105 29.77 7.33 -8.49
CA SER A 105 31.23 7.48 -8.53
C SER A 105 31.75 7.81 -9.94
N PRO A 106 32.40 8.97 -10.18
CA PRO A 106 32.90 9.34 -11.51
C PRO A 106 33.90 8.37 -12.15
N SER A 107 34.61 7.59 -11.33
CA SER A 107 35.56 6.55 -11.79
C SER A 107 34.89 5.24 -12.18
N SER A 108 33.61 5.06 -11.85
CA SER A 108 32.87 3.84 -12.17
C SER A 108 32.50 3.81 -13.65
N PRO A 109 32.58 2.64 -14.32
CA PRO A 109 32.07 2.48 -15.68
C PRO A 109 30.54 2.66 -15.76
N GLN A 110 29.83 2.62 -14.63
CA GLN A 110 28.38 2.79 -14.53
C GLN A 110 27.98 4.21 -14.11
N TYR A 111 28.93 5.15 -14.02
CA TYR A 111 28.66 6.51 -13.57
C TYR A 111 27.54 7.15 -14.38
N LEU A 112 26.50 7.61 -13.69
CA LEU A 112 25.28 8.21 -14.26
C LEU A 112 24.49 7.29 -15.20
N SER A 113 24.75 5.98 -15.20
CA SER A 113 23.98 5.05 -16.05
C SER A 113 22.54 4.93 -15.54
N PRO A 114 21.53 5.14 -16.41
CA PRO A 114 20.13 5.01 -16.01
C PRO A 114 19.66 3.58 -15.80
N ILE A 115 20.40 2.59 -16.31
CA ILE A 115 20.13 1.15 -16.11
C ILE A 115 21.46 0.46 -15.86
N LEU A 116 21.47 -0.51 -14.93
CA LEU A 116 22.64 -1.35 -14.65
C LEU A 116 22.63 -2.62 -15.49
N GLY A 117 23.81 -3.10 -15.88
CA GLY A 117 23.98 -4.36 -16.62
C GLY A 117 23.89 -4.22 -18.15
N GLU A 118 23.47 -3.07 -18.67
CA GLU A 118 23.36 -2.81 -20.11
C GLU A 118 24.65 -2.21 -20.68
N LYS A 119 25.27 -2.89 -21.65
CA LYS A 119 26.55 -2.47 -22.24
C LYS A 119 26.41 -1.37 -23.30
N GLU A 120 25.30 -1.37 -24.04
CA GLU A 120 25.01 -0.42 -25.13
C GLU A 120 23.66 0.26 -24.88
N LEU A 121 23.59 0.98 -23.76
CA LEU A 121 22.39 1.73 -23.41
C LEU A 121 22.40 3.07 -24.15
N HIS A 122 21.39 3.28 -24.99
CA HIS A 122 21.17 4.53 -25.69
C HIS A 122 19.92 5.20 -25.16
N VAL A 123 20.04 6.49 -24.86
CA VAL A 123 18.95 7.32 -24.38
C VAL A 123 18.81 8.53 -25.28
N SER A 124 17.60 8.75 -25.79
CA SER A 124 17.29 9.86 -26.69
C SER A 124 16.28 10.80 -26.04
N LEU A 125 16.50 12.11 -26.21
CA LEU A 125 15.54 13.17 -25.90
C LEU A 125 14.94 13.69 -27.20
N PHE A 126 13.62 13.68 -27.27
CA PHE A 126 12.84 14.20 -28.38
C PHE A 126 12.04 15.43 -27.96
N GLN A 127 11.76 16.28 -28.93
CA GLN A 127 10.72 17.30 -28.89
C GLN A 127 9.79 17.05 -30.06
N ASP A 128 8.53 16.75 -29.78
CA ASP A 128 7.61 16.18 -30.76
C ASP A 128 8.25 14.91 -31.37
N ASP A 129 8.49 14.88 -32.68
CA ASP A 129 9.16 13.78 -33.39
C ASP A 129 10.64 14.08 -33.73
N LYS A 130 11.17 15.23 -33.30
CA LYS A 130 12.55 15.62 -33.58
C LYS A 130 13.48 15.19 -32.45
N GLU A 131 14.48 14.38 -32.77
CA GLU A 131 15.56 14.04 -31.82
C GLU A 131 16.41 15.29 -31.54
N LEU A 132 16.55 15.64 -30.26
CA LEU A 132 17.37 16.75 -29.78
C LEU A 132 18.72 16.28 -29.27
N LEU A 133 18.75 15.14 -28.57
CA LEU A 133 19.95 14.54 -28.01
C LEU A 133 19.86 13.02 -28.11
N HIS A 134 21.01 12.40 -28.35
CA HIS A 134 21.19 10.95 -28.33
C HIS A 134 22.50 10.65 -27.60
N VAL A 135 22.44 9.85 -26.53
CA VAL A 135 23.57 9.65 -25.62
C VAL A 135 23.72 8.20 -25.20
N ASN A 136 24.96 7.76 -25.00
CA ASN A 136 25.33 6.43 -24.53
C ASN A 136 26.61 6.42 -23.65
N THR A 137 27.03 7.58 -23.15
CA THR A 137 28.21 7.75 -22.30
C THR A 137 27.86 8.54 -21.06
N SER A 138 28.65 8.42 -19.99
CA SER A 138 28.44 9.17 -18.74
C SER A 138 28.40 10.70 -18.93
N ALA A 139 29.25 11.24 -19.81
CA ALA A 139 29.22 12.66 -20.18
C ALA A 139 27.93 13.04 -20.92
N GLY A 140 27.46 12.16 -21.80
CA GLY A 140 26.17 12.28 -22.48
C GLY A 140 24.99 12.24 -21.50
N TYR A 141 24.95 11.26 -20.59
CA TYR A 141 23.92 11.15 -19.55
C TYR A 141 23.89 12.38 -18.66
N LYS A 142 25.06 12.91 -18.24
CA LYS A 142 25.14 14.18 -17.50
C LYS A 142 24.47 15.33 -18.25
N THR A 143 24.72 15.42 -19.56
CA THR A 143 24.12 16.45 -20.41
C THR A 143 22.60 16.25 -20.51
N LEU A 144 22.16 15.02 -20.73
CA LEU A 144 20.74 14.65 -20.78
C LEU A 144 20.01 15.03 -19.48
N TYR A 145 20.51 14.61 -18.32
CA TYR A 145 19.88 14.94 -17.03
C TYR A 145 19.80 16.45 -16.81
N LYS A 146 20.85 17.19 -17.19
CA LYS A 146 20.84 18.65 -17.11
C LYS A 146 19.77 19.26 -18.02
N SER A 147 19.67 18.80 -19.28
CA SER A 147 18.65 19.28 -20.23
C SER A 147 17.23 18.96 -19.77
N VAL A 148 16.97 17.74 -19.32
CA VAL A 148 15.65 17.35 -18.79
C VAL A 148 15.30 18.15 -17.53
N ALA A 149 16.27 18.34 -16.63
CA ALA A 149 16.07 19.16 -15.44
C ALA A 149 15.79 20.63 -15.79
N GLU A 150 16.44 21.18 -16.83
CA GLU A 150 16.19 22.54 -17.32
C GLU A 150 14.79 22.68 -17.92
N LEU A 151 14.34 21.72 -18.73
CA LEU A 151 12.97 21.70 -19.27
C LEU A 151 11.92 21.70 -18.16
N ILE A 152 12.05 20.80 -17.18
CA ILE A 152 11.14 20.75 -16.02
C ILE A 152 11.23 22.05 -15.22
N SER A 153 12.45 22.60 -15.04
CA SER A 153 12.64 23.87 -14.33
C SER A 153 11.99 25.06 -15.03
N SER A 154 11.90 25.06 -16.36
CA SER A 154 11.18 26.08 -17.13
C SER A 154 9.67 25.85 -17.18
N GLY A 155 9.15 24.79 -16.57
CA GLY A 155 7.72 24.49 -16.52
C GLY A 155 7.23 23.53 -17.61
N GLU A 156 8.14 22.92 -18.37
CA GLU A 156 7.76 21.90 -19.37
C GLU A 156 7.50 20.54 -18.70
N ASN A 157 6.55 19.80 -19.27
CA ASN A 157 6.30 18.42 -18.90
C ASN A 157 7.07 17.48 -19.84
N VAL A 158 7.68 16.43 -19.28
CA VAL A 158 8.52 15.48 -20.03
C VAL A 158 7.97 14.07 -19.83
N SER A 159 7.66 13.39 -20.94
CA SER A 159 7.37 11.95 -20.91
C SER A 159 8.69 11.19 -20.79
N ILE A 160 8.81 10.30 -19.81
CA ILE A 160 10.04 9.54 -19.55
C ILE A 160 9.66 8.06 -19.54
N GLN A 161 10.31 7.30 -20.41
CA GLN A 161 10.31 5.84 -20.34
C GLN A 161 11.17 5.41 -19.15
N THR A 162 10.57 4.71 -18.20
CA THR A 162 11.22 4.14 -17.02
C THR A 162 11.17 2.62 -17.09
N LYS A 163 11.84 1.93 -16.16
CA LYS A 163 11.70 0.47 -16.03
C LYS A 163 10.26 0.04 -15.71
N ASN A 164 9.47 0.92 -15.09
CA ASN A 164 8.10 0.66 -14.65
C ASN A 164 7.05 1.07 -15.71
N GLY A 165 7.49 1.43 -16.92
CA GLY A 165 6.65 1.98 -17.99
C GLY A 165 6.93 3.45 -18.28
N SER A 166 6.12 4.05 -19.15
CA SER A 166 6.27 5.46 -19.56
C SER A 166 5.29 6.34 -18.82
N PHE A 167 5.80 7.40 -18.18
CA PHE A 167 4.99 8.36 -17.43
C PHE A 167 5.38 9.79 -17.80
N VAL A 168 4.50 10.75 -17.52
CA VAL A 168 4.76 12.18 -17.67
C VAL A 168 5.16 12.76 -16.33
N PHE A 169 6.25 13.52 -16.33
CA PHE A 169 6.80 14.19 -15.17
C PHE A 169 6.89 15.68 -15.41
N GLY A 170 6.65 16.44 -14.36
CA GLY A 170 6.81 17.89 -14.37
C GLY A 170 6.77 18.45 -12.96
N LYS A 171 6.90 19.76 -12.86
CA LYS A 171 6.76 20.49 -11.61
C LYS A 171 5.42 20.21 -10.97
N ILE A 172 5.38 20.05 -9.64
CA ILE A 172 4.13 19.79 -8.92
C ILE A 172 3.07 20.87 -9.20
N GLU A 173 3.47 22.11 -9.48
CA GLU A 173 2.59 23.23 -9.86
C GLU A 173 1.81 22.99 -11.16
N ASN A 174 2.29 22.10 -12.04
CA ASN A 174 1.62 21.74 -13.29
C ASN A 174 0.64 20.56 -13.12
N SER A 175 0.52 19.99 -11.92
CA SER A 175 -0.26 18.76 -11.71
C SER A 175 -1.76 18.95 -11.93
N THR A 176 -2.26 20.19 -11.86
CA THR A 176 -3.66 20.54 -12.11
C THR A 176 -4.12 20.24 -13.53
N GLU A 177 -3.17 20.12 -14.48
CA GLU A 177 -3.48 19.73 -15.87
C GLU A 177 -3.71 18.22 -16.03
N CYS A 178 -3.40 17.43 -15.00
CA CYS A 178 -3.47 15.97 -15.05
C CYS A 178 -4.67 15.46 -14.22
N LYS A 179 -5.34 14.39 -14.70
CA LYS A 179 -6.52 13.81 -14.02
C LYS A 179 -6.19 13.18 -12.66
N ALA A 180 -5.09 12.42 -12.61
CA ALA A 180 -4.58 11.75 -11.43
C ALA A 180 -3.05 11.71 -11.52
N PHE A 181 -2.39 11.87 -10.38
CA PHE A 181 -0.94 11.87 -10.31
C PHE A 181 -0.43 11.33 -8.98
N GLU A 182 0.82 10.91 -8.99
CA GLU A 182 1.63 10.59 -7.83
C GLU A 182 2.67 11.69 -7.63
N VAL A 183 3.11 11.90 -6.40
CA VAL A 183 4.19 12.83 -6.06
C VAL A 183 5.52 12.08 -5.96
N ILE A 184 6.53 12.57 -6.67
CA ILE A 184 7.92 12.14 -6.49
C ILE A 184 8.66 13.21 -5.71
N ALA A 185 9.10 12.87 -4.48
CA ALA A 185 10.02 13.71 -3.73
C ALA A 185 11.44 13.55 -4.31
N THR A 186 12.10 14.67 -4.63
CA THR A 186 13.42 14.64 -5.26
C THR A 186 14.55 14.25 -4.30
N ASP A 187 14.28 14.31 -2.99
CA ASP A 187 15.18 13.88 -1.93
C ASP A 187 14.37 13.45 -0.69
N LEU A 188 14.94 12.59 0.16
CA LEU A 188 14.26 12.19 1.39
C LEU A 188 14.04 13.38 2.35
N SER A 189 14.95 14.35 2.37
CA SER A 189 14.91 15.52 3.26
C SER A 189 13.77 16.51 2.96
N VAL A 190 13.08 16.35 1.84
CA VAL A 190 11.96 17.24 1.49
C VAL A 190 10.60 16.63 1.80
N VAL A 191 10.48 15.33 2.08
CA VAL A 191 9.18 14.65 2.26
C VAL A 191 8.29 15.37 3.27
N GLU A 192 8.81 15.65 4.47
CA GLU A 192 8.08 16.34 5.55
C GLU A 192 7.66 17.78 5.21
N ARG A 193 8.22 18.39 4.15
CA ARG A 193 7.81 19.73 3.69
C ARG A 193 6.41 19.72 3.08
N MET A 194 5.96 18.59 2.52
CA MET A 194 4.63 18.46 1.91
C MET A 194 3.66 17.69 2.79
N VAL A 195 4.11 16.61 3.44
CA VAL A 195 3.21 15.63 4.05
C VAL A 195 3.46 15.43 5.54
N VAL A 196 2.43 14.96 6.25
CA VAL A 196 2.55 14.44 7.61
C VAL A 196 2.96 12.97 7.50
N CYS A 197 4.14 12.62 8.02
CA CYS A 197 4.66 11.26 8.02
C CYS A 197 5.31 10.90 9.36
N ARG A 198 5.52 9.61 9.58
CA ARG A 198 6.13 9.04 10.79
C ARG A 198 7.42 8.30 10.44
N GLU A 199 8.23 8.01 11.47
CA GLU A 199 9.53 7.37 11.31
C GLU A 199 9.48 6.06 10.50
N ASN A 200 8.49 5.18 10.77
CA ASN A 200 8.35 3.92 10.04
C ASN A 200 7.99 4.13 8.55
N GLU A 201 7.25 5.19 8.22
CA GLU A 201 6.93 5.55 6.82
C GLU A 201 8.16 6.11 6.11
N ILE A 202 8.96 6.94 6.78
CA ILE A 202 10.25 7.44 6.27
C ILE A 202 11.22 6.29 6.00
N LYS A 203 11.36 5.34 6.93
CA LYS A 203 12.17 4.12 6.74
C LYS A 203 11.68 3.30 5.55
N ALA A 204 10.36 3.16 5.40
CA ALA A 204 9.79 2.42 4.28
C ALA A 204 10.04 3.12 2.93
N LEU A 205 9.90 4.45 2.83
CA LEU A 205 10.27 5.21 1.62
C LEU A 205 11.77 5.04 1.26
N ALA A 206 12.62 4.96 2.28
CA ALA A 206 14.07 4.80 2.13
C ALA A 206 14.52 3.35 1.86
N SER A 207 13.60 2.38 1.91
CA SER A 207 13.89 0.97 1.63
C SER A 207 14.32 0.72 0.19
N LEU A 208 14.96 -0.43 -0.05
CA LEU A 208 15.39 -0.85 -1.39
C LEU A 208 14.22 -0.98 -2.37
N GLU A 209 13.01 -1.26 -1.89
CA GLU A 209 11.81 -1.44 -2.72
C GLU A 209 11.20 -0.12 -3.21
N ARG A 210 11.56 1.02 -2.61
CA ARG A 210 11.07 2.37 -2.98
C ARG A 210 9.54 2.45 -3.16
N PRO A 211 8.75 2.05 -2.14
CA PRO A 211 7.29 2.05 -2.21
C PRO A 211 6.70 3.45 -2.33
N ALA A 212 5.45 3.51 -2.81
CA ALA A 212 4.57 4.65 -2.63
C ALA A 212 3.68 4.50 -1.38
N ILE A 213 3.41 5.61 -0.71
CA ILE A 213 2.57 5.67 0.48
C ILE A 213 1.57 6.82 0.33
N ARG A 214 0.31 6.61 0.73
CA ARG A 214 -0.72 7.65 0.82
C ARG A 214 -0.51 8.46 2.10
N PHE A 215 -0.22 9.75 1.96
CA PHE A 215 -0.04 10.65 3.08
C PHE A 215 -1.06 11.79 3.09
N LYS A 216 -1.30 12.33 4.29
CA LYS A 216 -1.98 13.60 4.48
C LYS A 216 -1.05 14.77 4.14
N VAL A 217 -1.54 15.69 3.31
CA VAL A 217 -0.85 16.95 3.03
C VAL A 217 -0.86 17.81 4.30
N ASN A 218 0.30 18.33 4.68
CA ASN A 218 0.42 19.15 5.88
C ASN A 218 -0.19 20.55 5.66
N ALA A 219 -0.56 21.22 6.75
CA ALA A 219 -1.24 22.51 6.68
C ALA A 219 -0.40 23.61 6.00
N LEU A 220 0.93 23.58 6.17
CA LEU A 220 1.84 24.58 5.58
C LEU A 220 1.93 24.44 4.06
N PHE A 221 1.87 23.22 3.53
CA PHE A 221 1.87 22.98 2.10
C PHE A 221 0.49 23.26 1.50
N ALA A 222 -0.59 22.85 2.18
CA ALA A 222 -1.96 23.11 1.75
C ALA A 222 -2.26 24.61 1.59
N GLN A 223 -1.72 25.47 2.48
CA GLN A 223 -1.85 26.94 2.39
C GLN A 223 -1.25 27.56 1.12
N LYS A 224 -0.37 26.83 0.40
CA LYS A 224 0.20 27.30 -0.85
C LYS A 224 -0.73 27.11 -2.05
N GLU A 225 -1.81 26.33 -1.87
CA GLU A 225 -2.81 26.05 -2.90
C GLU A 225 -2.22 25.49 -4.22
N ILE A 226 -1.06 24.83 -4.14
CA ILE A 226 -0.38 24.20 -5.28
C ILE A 226 -1.17 22.99 -5.78
N ILE A 227 -1.75 22.22 -4.84
CA ILE A 227 -2.58 21.05 -5.10
C ILE A 227 -3.87 21.16 -4.30
N SER A 228 -4.97 20.63 -4.83
CA SER A 228 -6.28 20.64 -4.17
C SER A 228 -6.52 19.39 -3.31
N GLN A 229 -5.74 18.32 -3.54
CA GLN A 229 -5.90 17.07 -2.82
C GLN A 229 -5.42 17.20 -1.38
N ALA A 230 -6.25 16.79 -0.42
CA ALA A 230 -5.86 16.75 0.98
C ALA A 230 -4.93 15.57 1.31
N ARG A 231 -4.88 14.57 0.42
CA ARG A 231 -3.97 13.42 0.50
C ARG A 231 -3.30 13.19 -0.84
N VAL A 232 -2.06 12.74 -0.80
CA VAL A 232 -1.27 12.40 -1.99
C VAL A 232 -0.61 11.04 -1.81
N THR A 233 -0.51 10.28 -2.90
CA THR A 233 0.41 9.16 -2.98
C THR A 233 1.80 9.72 -3.28
N LEU A 234 2.78 9.46 -2.40
CA LEU A 234 4.14 9.97 -2.52
C LEU A 234 5.15 8.81 -2.51
N ARG A 235 6.19 8.91 -3.33
CA ARG A 235 7.38 8.04 -3.27
C ARG A 235 8.67 8.82 -3.51
N LEU A 236 9.79 8.13 -3.29
CA LEU A 236 11.09 8.53 -3.84
C LEU A 236 11.29 7.93 -5.24
N ALA A 237 12.35 8.35 -5.93
CA ALA A 237 12.73 7.74 -7.19
C ALA A 237 12.87 6.21 -7.07
N ASP A 238 12.11 5.50 -7.90
CA ASP A 238 11.99 4.04 -7.92
C ASP A 238 12.77 3.39 -9.07
N ASP A 239 13.51 4.18 -9.85
CA ASP A 239 14.50 3.75 -10.84
C ASP A 239 15.71 4.69 -10.89
N LEU A 240 16.81 4.26 -11.51
CA LEU A 240 18.07 5.00 -11.50
C LEU A 240 18.08 6.23 -12.42
N PHE A 241 17.25 6.27 -13.48
CA PHE A 241 17.08 7.48 -14.28
C PHE A 241 16.45 8.59 -13.43
N LEU A 242 15.33 8.29 -12.76
CA LEU A 242 14.65 9.22 -11.88
C LEU A 242 15.52 9.60 -10.68
N TYR A 243 16.33 8.68 -10.15
CA TYR A 243 17.27 8.97 -9.06
C TYR A 243 18.27 10.06 -9.45
N GLN A 244 18.94 9.91 -10.61
CA GLN A 244 19.92 10.91 -11.07
C GLN A 244 19.26 12.23 -11.48
N LEU A 245 18.09 12.18 -12.14
CA LEU A 245 17.32 13.36 -12.47
C LEU A 245 16.88 14.11 -11.21
N SER A 246 16.41 13.40 -10.18
CA SER A 246 15.98 13.97 -8.91
C SER A 246 17.12 14.73 -8.21
N LYS A 247 18.35 14.21 -8.23
CA LYS A 247 19.53 14.92 -7.70
C LYS A 247 19.78 16.26 -8.43
N GLN A 248 19.65 16.29 -9.76
CA GLN A 248 19.81 17.53 -10.54
C GLN A 248 18.70 18.55 -10.25
N LEU A 249 17.47 18.08 -10.13
CA LEU A 249 16.29 18.91 -9.82
C LEU A 249 16.34 19.46 -8.39
N PHE A 250 16.72 18.63 -7.42
CA PHE A 250 16.90 19.03 -6.03
C PHE A 250 17.97 20.12 -5.90
N ALA A 251 19.10 19.97 -6.59
CA ALA A 251 20.16 20.99 -6.64
C ALA A 251 19.69 22.32 -7.27
N LYS A 252 18.64 22.30 -8.10
CA LYS A 252 17.98 23.49 -8.66
C LYS A 252 16.84 24.04 -7.78
N GLY A 253 16.59 23.44 -6.61
CA GLY A 253 15.53 23.85 -5.69
C GLY A 253 14.15 23.25 -6.00
N ILE A 254 14.05 22.31 -6.94
CA ILE A 254 12.79 21.61 -7.24
C ILE A 254 12.66 20.42 -6.30
N GLN A 255 11.70 20.51 -5.38
CA GLN A 255 11.51 19.55 -4.28
C GLN A 255 10.58 18.40 -4.66
N PHE A 256 9.58 18.67 -5.50
CA PHE A 256 8.54 17.69 -5.83
C PHE A 256 8.22 17.73 -7.32
N LEU A 257 7.97 16.55 -7.86
CA LEU A 257 7.43 16.35 -9.20
C LEU A 257 6.06 15.68 -9.10
N PHE A 258 5.19 15.94 -10.07
CA PHE A 258 4.10 15.01 -10.35
C PHE A 258 4.61 13.91 -11.27
N LYS A 259 3.98 12.73 -11.17
CA LYS A 259 4.09 11.59 -12.09
C LYS A 259 2.68 11.18 -12.49
N ALA A 260 2.37 11.22 -13.79
CA ALA A 260 1.05 10.87 -14.30
C ALA A 260 1.14 9.94 -15.52
N SER A 261 0.23 8.98 -15.63
CA SER A 261 0.15 8.11 -16.81
C SER A 261 -0.36 8.85 -18.05
N THR A 262 -1.21 9.86 -17.85
CA THR A 262 -1.84 10.63 -18.93
C THR A 262 -1.78 12.11 -18.61
N CYS A 263 -0.84 12.82 -19.24
CA CYS A 263 -0.74 14.27 -19.19
C CYS A 263 -0.08 14.78 -20.48
N LYS A 264 -0.28 16.05 -20.84
CA LYS A 264 0.32 16.59 -22.07
C LYS A 264 1.83 16.77 -21.87
N ALA A 265 2.62 16.26 -22.81
CA ALA A 265 4.05 16.43 -22.85
C ALA A 265 4.52 16.56 -24.30
N ARG A 266 5.31 17.60 -24.56
CA ARG A 266 5.95 17.83 -25.86
C ARG A 266 7.30 17.11 -25.96
N TYR A 267 7.96 16.95 -24.83
CA TYR A 267 9.27 16.34 -24.73
C TYR A 267 9.15 14.90 -24.29
N ARG A 268 10.00 14.04 -24.85
CA ARG A 268 10.01 12.61 -24.52
C ARG A 268 11.43 12.07 -24.41
N VAL A 269 11.69 11.30 -23.36
CA VAL A 269 12.91 10.51 -23.17
C VAL A 269 12.59 9.05 -23.42
N THR A 270 13.33 8.42 -24.33
CA THR A 270 13.19 6.98 -24.64
C THR A 270 14.51 6.26 -24.46
N LEU A 271 14.43 4.99 -24.09
CA LEU A 271 15.58 4.09 -23.97
C LEU A 271 15.47 3.01 -25.05
N ASN A 272 16.62 2.60 -25.61
CA ASN A 272 16.67 1.54 -26.63
C ASN A 272 16.45 0.12 -26.08
N VAL A 273 16.21 -0.02 -24.78
CA VAL A 273 15.98 -1.30 -24.11
C VAL A 273 14.52 -1.41 -23.67
N THR A 274 13.97 -2.61 -23.86
CA THR A 274 12.65 -2.98 -23.35
C THR A 274 12.87 -3.87 -22.12
N GLN A 275 12.46 -3.39 -20.95
CA GLN A 275 12.48 -4.19 -19.73
C GLN A 275 11.08 -4.69 -19.41
N GLN A 276 11.00 -5.85 -18.77
CA GLN A 276 9.74 -6.30 -18.19
C GLN A 276 9.38 -5.33 -17.06
N ALA A 277 8.29 -4.61 -17.24
CA ALA A 277 7.81 -3.67 -16.24
C ALA A 277 7.45 -4.41 -14.97
N ILE A 278 7.97 -3.93 -13.84
CA ILE A 278 7.58 -4.37 -12.51
C ILE A 278 6.45 -3.44 -12.06
N GLU A 279 5.36 -4.02 -11.57
CA GLU A 279 4.28 -3.24 -10.97
C GLU A 279 4.83 -2.41 -9.80
N PRO A 280 4.67 -1.06 -9.80
CA PRO A 280 5.18 -0.27 -8.72
C PRO A 280 4.54 -0.58 -7.37
N LEU A 281 5.40 -0.77 -6.36
CA LEU A 281 4.98 -1.12 -5.02
C LEU A 281 4.22 0.05 -4.35
N THR A 282 3.07 -0.25 -3.75
CA THR A 282 2.30 0.69 -2.91
C THR A 282 2.01 0.02 -1.59
N ILE A 283 2.20 0.72 -0.47
CA ILE A 283 2.03 0.15 0.87
C ILE A 283 1.28 1.10 1.81
N SER A 284 0.78 0.53 2.90
CA SER A 284 0.37 1.24 4.11
C SER A 284 1.26 0.79 5.28
N VAL A 285 1.67 1.74 6.12
CA VAL A 285 2.57 1.47 7.25
C VAL A 285 1.86 1.79 8.55
N LEU A 286 1.66 0.76 9.37
CA LEU A 286 1.00 0.89 10.66
C LEU A 286 1.97 1.43 11.73
N GLU A 287 1.41 1.98 12.80
CA GLU A 287 2.12 2.52 13.96
C GLU A 287 3.19 1.59 14.53
N ASN A 288 2.90 0.29 14.60
CA ASN A 288 3.81 -0.74 15.11
C ASN A 288 4.89 -1.17 14.10
N GLY A 289 4.96 -0.56 12.92
CA GLY A 289 5.90 -0.90 11.85
C GLY A 289 5.48 -2.08 10.97
N ALA A 290 4.27 -2.63 11.16
CA ALA A 290 3.70 -3.58 10.21
C ALA A 290 3.45 -2.89 8.86
N ILE A 291 3.73 -3.61 7.78
CA ILE A 291 3.62 -3.12 6.41
C ILE A 291 2.53 -3.93 5.72
N LEU A 292 1.54 -3.24 5.18
CA LEU A 292 0.47 -3.81 4.37
C LEU A 292 0.75 -3.47 2.92
N ILE A 293 0.92 -4.49 2.07
CA ILE A 293 1.17 -4.29 0.64
C ILE A 293 -0.17 -4.07 -0.04
N LEU A 294 -0.32 -2.98 -0.79
CA LEU A 294 -1.54 -2.62 -1.49
C LEU A 294 -1.44 -2.95 -3.00
N LYS A 295 -0.25 -2.81 -3.57
CA LYS A 295 0.10 -3.15 -4.96
C LYS A 295 1.57 -3.56 -5.03
N GLY A 296 1.96 -4.32 -6.04
CA GLY A 296 3.34 -4.79 -6.24
C GLY A 296 3.48 -6.29 -6.03
N SER A 297 2.57 -7.07 -6.63
CA SER A 297 2.62 -8.55 -6.55
C SER A 297 3.96 -9.12 -7.05
N ASP A 298 4.62 -8.43 -7.99
CA ASP A 298 5.91 -8.81 -8.55
C ASP A 298 7.04 -8.94 -7.51
N TYR A 299 6.93 -8.27 -6.36
CA TYR A 299 7.92 -8.31 -5.27
C TYR A 299 7.84 -9.59 -4.42
N ALA A 300 6.75 -10.35 -4.54
CA ALA A 300 6.57 -11.63 -3.87
C ALA A 300 7.33 -12.75 -4.57
N SER A 301 7.61 -13.82 -3.83
CA SER A 301 8.25 -15.02 -4.38
C SER A 301 7.46 -15.64 -5.56
N THR A 302 8.18 -16.17 -6.55
CA THR A 302 7.58 -16.83 -7.72
C THR A 302 6.65 -17.99 -7.35
N ALA A 303 6.99 -18.73 -6.29
CA ALA A 303 6.18 -19.85 -5.79
C ALA A 303 4.82 -19.38 -5.25
N LEU A 304 4.79 -18.27 -4.51
CA LEU A 304 3.55 -17.65 -4.03
C LEU A 304 2.70 -17.08 -5.17
N LYS A 305 3.31 -16.41 -6.15
CA LYS A 305 2.57 -15.90 -7.33
C LYS A 305 1.90 -17.01 -8.14
N ALA A 306 2.53 -18.17 -8.26
CA ALA A 306 2.01 -19.28 -9.04
C ALA A 306 0.80 -19.97 -8.39
N SER A 307 0.71 -19.99 -7.05
CA SER A 307 -0.39 -20.66 -6.34
C SER A 307 -1.71 -19.90 -6.43
N LEU A 308 -1.67 -18.57 -6.59
CA LEU A 308 -2.87 -17.72 -6.64
C LEU A 308 -3.65 -17.76 -7.95
N LYS A 309 -3.02 -18.17 -9.07
CA LYS A 309 -3.68 -18.26 -10.39
C LYS A 309 -4.84 -19.26 -10.48
N LYS A 310 -5.16 -19.93 -9.37
CA LYS A 310 -6.18 -20.98 -9.25
C LYS A 310 -7.52 -20.46 -8.73
N PHE A 311 -7.61 -19.20 -8.34
CA PHE A 311 -8.81 -18.62 -7.71
C PHE A 311 -9.36 -17.50 -8.59
N ASP A 312 -10.63 -17.63 -8.99
CA ASP A 312 -11.32 -16.62 -9.79
C ASP A 312 -11.94 -15.52 -8.91
N GLU A 313 -12.33 -15.83 -7.66
CA GLU A 313 -12.91 -14.86 -6.74
C GLU A 313 -11.82 -14.16 -5.91
N PRO A 314 -11.72 -12.80 -5.96
CA PRO A 314 -10.72 -12.02 -5.24
C PRO A 314 -10.60 -12.35 -3.75
N SER A 315 -11.73 -12.50 -3.07
CA SER A 315 -11.78 -12.85 -1.64
C SER A 315 -11.09 -14.20 -1.35
N HIS A 316 -11.32 -15.21 -2.19
CA HIS A 316 -10.72 -16.54 -2.04
C HIS A 316 -9.22 -16.50 -2.32
N ALA A 317 -8.80 -15.76 -3.36
CA ALA A 317 -7.38 -15.55 -3.65
C ALA A 317 -6.67 -14.86 -2.48
N ALA A 318 -7.27 -13.79 -1.94
CA ALA A 318 -6.75 -13.04 -0.81
C ALA A 318 -6.65 -13.91 0.46
N PHE A 319 -7.65 -14.72 0.79
CA PHE A 319 -7.51 -15.63 1.94
C PHE A 319 -6.48 -16.74 1.69
N ALA A 320 -6.49 -17.36 0.52
CA ALA A 320 -5.52 -18.41 0.18
C ALA A 320 -4.07 -17.91 0.30
N SER A 321 -3.81 -16.65 -0.06
CA SER A 321 -2.50 -16.01 0.14
C SER A 321 -2.08 -15.99 1.62
N ILE A 322 -2.92 -15.47 2.52
CA ILE A 322 -2.64 -15.45 3.96
C ILE A 322 -2.46 -16.87 4.51
N MET A 323 -3.34 -17.79 4.11
CA MET A 323 -3.28 -19.19 4.54
C MET A 323 -1.94 -19.84 4.18
N GLN A 324 -1.42 -19.55 2.99
CA GLN A 324 -0.12 -20.05 2.53
C GLN A 324 1.05 -19.37 3.24
N GLU A 325 1.04 -18.04 3.36
CA GLU A 325 2.11 -17.25 3.96
C GLU A 325 2.29 -17.51 5.48
N HIS A 326 1.23 -17.99 6.13
CA HIS A 326 1.20 -18.32 7.57
C HIS A 326 1.01 -19.80 7.87
N GLN A 327 0.97 -20.67 6.84
CA GLN A 327 0.79 -22.12 6.98
C GLN A 327 -0.45 -22.52 7.81
N LEU A 328 -1.58 -21.87 7.54
CA LEU A 328 -2.78 -21.97 8.37
C LEU A 328 -3.73 -23.12 7.98
N PHE A 329 -3.41 -23.95 6.98
CA PHE A 329 -4.33 -24.97 6.45
C PHE A 329 -4.75 -26.04 7.48
N ASP A 330 -4.03 -26.18 8.59
CA ASP A 330 -4.41 -27.05 9.71
C ASP A 330 -5.11 -26.31 10.87
N ALA A 331 -5.32 -25.00 10.77
CA ALA A 331 -5.95 -24.17 11.79
C ALA A 331 -7.36 -23.67 11.36
N THR A 332 -8.31 -23.64 12.30
CA THR A 332 -9.59 -22.95 12.12
C THR A 332 -9.35 -21.44 12.11
N THR A 333 -9.83 -20.78 11.05
CA THR A 333 -9.50 -19.37 10.79
C THR A 333 -10.77 -18.59 10.42
N SER A 334 -11.03 -17.49 11.12
CA SER A 334 -12.03 -16.51 10.68
C SER A 334 -11.42 -15.56 9.67
N CYS A 335 -12.13 -15.34 8.58
CA CYS A 335 -11.63 -14.70 7.38
C CYS A 335 -12.48 -13.46 7.11
N PHE A 336 -11.90 -12.26 7.27
CA PHE A 336 -12.58 -10.99 7.02
C PHE A 336 -11.98 -10.30 5.78
N TYR A 337 -12.79 -10.17 4.73
CA TYR A 337 -12.41 -9.53 3.48
C TYR A 337 -13.25 -8.29 3.26
N PHE A 338 -12.62 -7.12 3.41
CA PHE A 338 -13.25 -5.82 3.21
C PHE A 338 -12.48 -5.01 2.17
N SER A 339 -13.09 -4.78 1.00
CA SER A 339 -12.46 -4.20 -0.17
C SER A 339 -13.17 -2.91 -0.61
N THR A 340 -12.40 -1.96 -1.12
CA THR A 340 -12.93 -0.78 -1.82
C THR A 340 -13.19 -1.06 -3.30
N LEU A 341 -12.80 -2.23 -3.80
CA LEU A 341 -12.80 -2.61 -5.21
C LEU A 341 -13.69 -3.82 -5.52
N HIS A 342 -13.91 -4.70 -4.55
CA HIS A 342 -14.57 -5.99 -4.73
C HIS A 342 -15.69 -6.22 -3.70
N ASN A 343 -16.47 -7.28 -3.90
CA ASN A 343 -17.52 -7.66 -2.95
C ASN A 343 -16.88 -8.14 -1.65
N ASP A 344 -17.41 -7.67 -0.52
CA ASP A 344 -16.94 -8.10 0.80
C ASP A 344 -17.41 -9.51 1.12
N ARG A 345 -16.62 -10.22 1.92
CA ARG A 345 -16.94 -11.56 2.41
C ARG A 345 -16.48 -11.70 3.86
N ILE A 346 -17.32 -12.32 4.68
CA ILE A 346 -16.87 -12.88 5.96
C ILE A 346 -17.04 -14.39 5.87
N MET A 347 -15.93 -15.10 6.06
CA MET A 347 -15.87 -16.54 5.91
C MET A 347 -15.25 -17.19 7.14
N HIS A 348 -15.39 -18.50 7.23
CA HIS A 348 -14.67 -19.33 8.18
C HIS A 348 -14.03 -20.52 7.47
N TYR A 349 -12.74 -20.70 7.69
CA TYR A 349 -11.99 -21.83 7.19
C TYR A 349 -11.87 -22.92 8.26
N SER A 350 -12.05 -24.16 7.84
CA SER A 350 -11.61 -25.34 8.59
C SER A 350 -11.07 -26.40 7.64
N LYS A 351 -10.21 -27.29 8.15
CA LYS A 351 -9.70 -28.42 7.37
C LYS A 351 -10.81 -29.35 6.87
N GLU A 352 -11.85 -29.54 7.68
CA GLU A 352 -12.95 -30.48 7.39
C GLU A 352 -13.91 -29.94 6.33
N HIS A 353 -14.19 -28.63 6.35
CA HIS A 353 -15.23 -28.03 5.51
C HIS A 353 -14.70 -27.05 4.45
N GLY A 354 -13.40 -26.74 4.45
CA GLY A 354 -12.85 -25.71 3.58
C GLY A 354 -13.35 -24.32 3.98
N MET A 355 -13.50 -23.43 2.99
CA MET A 355 -14.03 -22.07 3.18
C MET A 355 -15.57 -22.10 3.20
N LEU A 356 -16.15 -21.71 4.33
CA LEU A 356 -17.59 -21.50 4.48
C LEU A 356 -17.90 -20.01 4.50
N ASN A 357 -18.78 -19.56 3.60
CA ASN A 357 -19.26 -18.18 3.61
C ASN A 357 -20.28 -17.96 4.74
N LEU A 358 -20.11 -16.90 5.52
CA LEU A 358 -20.94 -16.59 6.69
C LEU A 358 -21.76 -15.31 6.48
N VAL A 359 -21.15 -14.25 5.98
CA VAL A 359 -21.84 -12.95 5.79
C VAL A 359 -21.61 -12.45 4.38
N GLU A 360 -22.71 -12.07 3.73
CA GLU A 360 -22.70 -11.29 2.49
C GLU A 360 -23.25 -9.88 2.73
N ILE A 361 -22.92 -8.99 1.80
CA ILE A 361 -23.45 -7.64 1.78
C ILE A 361 -24.43 -7.52 0.61
N SER A 362 -25.59 -6.96 0.89
CA SER A 362 -26.55 -6.53 -0.13
C SER A 362 -26.54 -5.02 -0.24
N LEU A 363 -26.95 -4.52 -1.40
CA LEU A 363 -27.06 -3.10 -1.70
C LEU A 363 -28.50 -2.79 -2.11
N PRO A 364 -29.04 -1.62 -1.75
CA PRO A 364 -30.29 -1.13 -2.33
C PRO A 364 -30.09 -0.83 -3.82
N SER A 365 -31.16 -0.91 -4.61
CA SER A 365 -31.11 -0.61 -6.05
C SER A 365 -31.09 0.90 -6.35
N SER A 366 -31.61 1.73 -5.44
CA SER A 366 -31.57 3.19 -5.54
C SER A 366 -31.65 3.86 -4.16
N PHE A 367 -31.41 5.17 -4.11
CA PHE A 367 -31.59 5.93 -2.88
C PHE A 367 -33.07 5.99 -2.45
N GLU A 368 -34.01 6.06 -3.40
CA GLU A 368 -35.44 5.98 -3.08
C GLU A 368 -35.79 4.66 -2.41
N GLU A 369 -35.27 3.53 -2.93
CA GLU A 369 -35.46 2.23 -2.29
C GLU A 369 -34.84 2.20 -0.89
N LEU A 370 -33.62 2.72 -0.74
CA LEU A 370 -32.94 2.79 0.56
C LEU A 370 -33.77 3.55 1.60
N PHE A 371 -34.29 4.73 1.26
CA PHE A 371 -35.18 5.48 2.17
C PHE A 371 -36.50 4.74 2.44
N ALA A 372 -37.11 4.14 1.42
CA ALA A 372 -38.35 3.38 1.57
C ALA A 372 -38.19 2.12 2.45
N GLU A 373 -37.04 1.45 2.40
CA GLU A 373 -36.73 0.35 3.30
C GLU A 373 -36.59 0.80 4.76
N VAL A 374 -35.95 1.96 4.99
CA VAL A 374 -35.91 2.55 6.34
C VAL A 374 -37.32 2.87 6.83
N GLU A 375 -38.17 3.48 6.00
CA GLU A 375 -39.57 3.78 6.37
C GLU A 375 -40.34 2.51 6.74
N ARG A 376 -40.19 1.43 5.95
CA ARG A 376 -40.85 0.14 6.20
C ARG A 376 -40.32 -0.61 7.42
N SER A 377 -39.13 -0.25 7.93
CA SER A 377 -38.51 -0.98 9.05
C SER A 377 -39.24 -0.82 10.38
N SER A 378 -39.89 0.33 10.63
CA SER A 378 -40.71 0.57 11.84
C SER A 378 -41.48 1.90 11.76
N PRO A 379 -42.59 2.07 12.52
CA PRO A 379 -43.30 3.35 12.60
C PRO A 379 -42.44 4.51 13.13
N SER A 380 -41.44 4.23 13.97
CA SER A 380 -40.47 5.24 14.42
C SER A 380 -39.52 5.66 13.30
N ALA A 381 -39.10 4.73 12.44
CA ALA A 381 -38.21 5.02 11.33
C ALA A 381 -38.92 5.79 10.21
N GLU A 382 -40.20 5.50 9.94
CA GLU A 382 -41.04 6.31 9.04
C GLU A 382 -41.07 7.78 9.47
N ARG A 383 -41.34 8.05 10.76
CA ARG A 383 -41.31 9.41 11.31
C ARG A 383 -39.93 10.06 11.23
N LEU A 384 -38.87 9.28 11.44
CA LEU A 384 -37.48 9.76 11.32
C LEU A 384 -37.19 10.23 9.89
N VAL A 385 -37.55 9.44 8.88
CA VAL A 385 -37.33 9.78 7.47
C VAL A 385 -38.18 11.00 7.08
N ALA A 386 -39.43 11.08 7.51
CA ALA A 386 -40.27 12.26 7.28
C ALA A 386 -39.64 13.54 7.86
N HIS A 387 -39.14 13.49 9.09
CA HIS A 387 -38.46 14.62 9.71
C HIS A 387 -37.13 14.95 9.03
N TYR A 388 -36.38 13.93 8.59
CA TYR A 388 -35.14 14.11 7.82
C TYR A 388 -35.40 14.85 6.50
N LYS A 389 -36.44 14.46 5.75
CA LYS A 389 -36.86 15.11 4.49
C LYS A 389 -37.28 16.57 4.72
N GLU A 390 -37.93 16.87 5.85
CA GLU A 390 -38.32 18.23 6.21
C GLU A 390 -37.13 19.11 6.58
N GLN A 391 -36.18 18.58 7.38
CA GLN A 391 -35.01 19.34 7.84
C GLN A 391 -33.93 19.48 6.76
N PHE A 392 -33.77 18.48 5.88
CA PHE A 392 -32.74 18.45 4.85
C PHE A 392 -33.31 18.16 3.45
N PRO A 393 -34.26 18.98 2.96
CA PRO A 393 -34.95 18.72 1.70
C PRO A 393 -34.00 18.68 0.49
N GLU A 394 -32.99 19.55 0.47
CA GLU A 394 -32.01 19.61 -0.61
C GLU A 394 -31.07 18.39 -0.62
N ILE A 395 -30.67 17.89 0.56
CA ILE A 395 -29.81 16.69 0.66
C ILE A 395 -30.58 15.47 0.17
N TYR A 396 -31.84 15.32 0.62
CA TYR A 396 -32.69 14.23 0.17
C TYR A 396 -32.93 14.28 -1.34
N ALA A 397 -33.30 15.44 -1.89
CA ALA A 397 -33.56 15.62 -3.31
C ALA A 397 -32.34 15.25 -4.16
N LYS A 398 -31.15 15.72 -3.78
CA LYS A 398 -29.89 15.37 -4.47
C LYS A 398 -29.59 13.88 -4.38
N ALA A 399 -29.79 13.26 -3.23
CA ALA A 399 -29.52 11.83 -3.05
C ALA A 399 -30.37 10.98 -4.00
N VAL A 400 -31.67 11.26 -4.12
CA VAL A 400 -32.55 10.49 -5.02
C VAL A 400 -32.29 10.73 -6.50
N GLU A 401 -31.67 11.85 -6.87
CA GLU A 401 -31.24 12.11 -8.26
C GLU A 401 -29.96 11.34 -8.67
N ILE A 402 -29.17 10.86 -7.71
CA ILE A 402 -27.91 10.17 -7.97
C ILE A 402 -28.17 8.70 -8.30
N THR A 403 -27.69 8.26 -9.47
CA THR A 403 -27.72 6.86 -9.86
C THR A 403 -26.60 6.07 -9.19
N ILE A 404 -26.95 4.91 -8.62
CA ILE A 404 -25.97 3.92 -8.17
C ILE A 404 -25.52 3.09 -9.39
N PRO A 405 -24.23 3.08 -9.77
CA PRO A 405 -23.73 2.25 -10.86
C PRO A 405 -24.05 0.77 -10.65
N SER A 406 -24.51 0.08 -11.70
CA SER A 406 -24.94 -1.33 -11.61
C SER A 406 -23.82 -2.31 -11.28
N ASP A 407 -22.57 -1.93 -11.53
CA ASP A 407 -21.35 -2.66 -11.24
C ASP A 407 -20.73 -2.30 -9.88
N THR A 408 -21.43 -1.50 -9.06
CA THR A 408 -20.99 -1.15 -7.70
C THR A 408 -20.75 -2.43 -6.88
N PRO A 409 -19.54 -2.63 -6.33
CA PRO A 409 -19.24 -3.81 -5.53
C PRO A 409 -20.11 -3.87 -4.28
N LYS A 410 -20.58 -5.06 -3.91
CA LYS A 410 -21.33 -5.31 -2.68
C LYS A 410 -20.40 -5.31 -1.48
N SER A 411 -20.04 -4.12 -0.99
CA SER A 411 -19.10 -3.92 0.11
C SER A 411 -19.59 -2.88 1.12
N VAL A 412 -19.02 -2.90 2.32
CA VAL A 412 -19.22 -1.84 3.32
C VAL A 412 -18.74 -0.50 2.78
N TYR A 413 -17.69 -0.50 1.95
CA TYR A 413 -17.22 0.72 1.29
C TYR A 413 -18.28 1.31 0.34
N SER A 414 -18.99 0.46 -0.41
CA SER A 414 -20.11 0.91 -1.25
C SER A 414 -21.31 1.36 -0.43
N LEU A 415 -21.61 0.70 0.69
CA LEU A 415 -22.59 1.21 1.65
C LEU A 415 -22.16 2.58 2.20
N TRP A 416 -20.89 2.79 2.50
CA TRP A 416 -20.35 4.09 2.90
C TRP A 416 -20.49 5.16 1.83
N LYS A 417 -20.32 4.83 0.54
CA LYS A 417 -20.67 5.75 -0.56
C LYS A 417 -22.13 6.19 -0.44
N MET A 418 -23.05 5.25 -0.26
CA MET A 418 -24.48 5.54 -0.12
C MET A 418 -24.79 6.36 1.13
N MET A 419 -24.21 6.02 2.29
CA MET A 419 -24.41 6.80 3.52
C MET A 419 -23.88 8.23 3.36
N ALA A 420 -22.73 8.40 2.71
CA ALA A 420 -22.14 9.70 2.47
C ALA A 420 -23.00 10.58 1.54
N ILE A 421 -23.61 10.02 0.49
CA ILE A 421 -24.57 10.74 -0.35
C ILE A 421 -25.86 11.05 0.44
N ALA A 422 -26.47 10.02 1.05
CA ALA A 422 -27.76 10.14 1.73
C ALA A 422 -27.72 11.14 2.90
N LEU A 423 -26.57 11.30 3.56
CA LEU A 423 -26.35 12.19 4.71
C LEU A 423 -25.71 13.54 4.34
N GLY A 424 -25.50 13.80 3.04
CA GLY A 424 -24.91 15.03 2.51
C GLY A 424 -23.46 15.26 2.98
N LEU A 425 -22.68 14.20 3.08
CA LEU A 425 -21.23 14.24 3.33
C LEU A 425 -20.45 14.46 2.04
N CYS A 426 -21.00 14.02 0.91
CA CYS A 426 -20.48 14.18 -0.44
C CYS A 426 -21.67 14.25 -1.42
N ASP A 427 -21.45 14.83 -2.60
CA ASP A 427 -22.42 14.90 -3.70
C ASP A 427 -21.96 14.14 -4.96
N ASP A 428 -20.79 13.50 -4.91
CA ASP A 428 -20.22 12.68 -5.97
C ASP A 428 -20.11 11.23 -5.49
N PHE A 429 -20.89 10.33 -6.08
CA PHE A 429 -20.94 8.92 -5.69
C PHE A 429 -19.57 8.23 -5.78
N GLU A 430 -18.74 8.60 -6.76
CA GLU A 430 -17.42 7.99 -6.92
C GLU A 430 -16.47 8.38 -5.80
N ARG A 431 -16.57 9.62 -5.30
CA ARG A 431 -15.75 10.14 -4.21
C ARG A 431 -16.33 9.93 -2.83
N ALA A 432 -17.61 9.59 -2.71
CA ALA A 432 -18.35 9.57 -1.46
C ALA A 432 -17.72 8.66 -0.38
N GLY A 433 -17.23 7.48 -0.76
CA GLY A 433 -16.56 6.55 0.15
C GLY A 433 -15.21 7.09 0.64
N GLU A 434 -14.39 7.64 -0.27
CA GLU A 434 -13.12 8.28 0.07
C GLU A 434 -13.36 9.49 0.98
N GLN A 435 -14.38 10.31 0.70
CA GLN A 435 -14.72 11.46 1.52
C GLN A 435 -15.08 11.06 2.95
N LEU A 436 -15.82 9.95 3.13
CA LEU A 436 -16.13 9.41 4.46
C LEU A 436 -14.84 8.97 5.17
N LEU A 437 -13.96 8.24 4.49
CA LEU A 437 -12.67 7.82 5.05
C LEU A 437 -11.79 9.01 5.43
N GLU A 438 -11.66 10.01 4.55
CA GLU A 438 -10.87 11.21 4.82
C GLU A 438 -11.42 12.00 6.01
N ASN A 439 -12.73 12.18 6.09
CA ASN A 439 -13.41 12.80 7.23
C ASN A 439 -13.13 12.04 8.53
N ALA A 440 -13.19 10.71 8.50
CA ALA A 440 -12.89 9.85 9.63
C ALA A 440 -11.40 9.93 10.04
N GLU A 441 -10.49 10.02 9.07
CA GLU A 441 -9.06 10.23 9.30
C GLU A 441 -8.75 11.61 9.90
N ASP A 442 -9.52 12.64 9.55
CA ASP A 442 -9.36 14.00 10.05
C ASP A 442 -9.98 14.24 11.44
N PHE A 443 -10.84 13.33 11.91
CA PHE A 443 -11.47 13.46 13.22
C PHE A 443 -10.42 13.46 14.35
N GLY A 444 -10.30 14.59 15.07
CA GLY A 444 -9.35 14.73 16.17
C GLY A 444 -9.83 14.21 17.53
N GLY A 445 -11.09 13.76 17.63
CA GLY A 445 -11.69 13.28 18.88
C GLY A 445 -11.41 11.81 19.18
N LEU A 446 -11.95 11.34 20.31
CA LEU A 446 -11.70 9.99 20.83
C LEU A 446 -12.79 8.98 20.50
N LYS A 447 -14.04 9.41 20.30
CA LYS A 447 -15.20 8.54 20.06
C LYS A 447 -16.15 9.17 19.05
N GLY A 448 -16.65 8.35 18.14
CA GLY A 448 -17.74 8.70 17.23
C GLY A 448 -19.10 8.28 17.78
N PRO A 449 -20.18 8.71 17.13
CA PRO A 449 -21.51 8.16 17.39
C PRO A 449 -21.53 6.66 17.04
N ARG A 450 -22.26 5.87 17.85
CA ARG A 450 -22.43 4.43 17.58
C ARG A 450 -23.38 4.24 16.41
N ILE A 451 -22.86 3.74 15.31
CA ILE A 451 -23.63 3.33 14.15
C ILE A 451 -24.01 1.86 14.30
N ASP A 452 -25.27 1.54 14.05
CA ASP A 452 -25.81 0.18 14.11
C ASP A 452 -25.30 -0.66 12.92
N TYR A 453 -24.29 -1.51 13.17
CA TYR A 453 -23.87 -2.61 12.29
C TYR A 453 -24.41 -3.92 12.86
N PHE A 454 -25.41 -4.51 12.21
CA PHE A 454 -26.05 -5.76 12.65
C PHE A 454 -26.23 -6.72 11.48
N LEU A 455 -26.40 -7.99 11.80
CA LEU A 455 -26.90 -8.98 10.85
C LEU A 455 -28.44 -8.95 10.85
N GLN A 456 -29.07 -9.26 9.72
CA GLN A 456 -30.53 -9.37 9.64
C GLN A 456 -31.09 -10.42 10.62
N LYS A 457 -30.35 -11.50 10.87
CA LYS A 457 -30.62 -12.52 11.89
C LYS A 457 -29.41 -12.66 12.80
N GLU A 458 -29.45 -12.01 13.96
CA GLU A 458 -28.32 -11.92 14.90
C GLU A 458 -27.92 -13.29 15.49
N ASP A 459 -28.88 -14.21 15.68
CA ASP A 459 -28.61 -15.57 16.20
C ASP A 459 -28.23 -16.57 15.10
N ALA A 460 -28.24 -16.17 13.83
CA ALA A 460 -27.91 -17.09 12.73
C ALA A 460 -26.40 -17.16 12.52
N LEU A 461 -25.90 -18.37 12.27
CA LEU A 461 -24.49 -18.57 11.93
C LEU A 461 -24.09 -17.84 10.64
N SER A 462 -25.03 -17.75 9.70
CA SER A 462 -24.88 -17.01 8.45
C SER A 462 -26.10 -16.12 8.23
N SER A 463 -25.84 -14.84 7.97
CA SER A 463 -26.86 -13.83 7.70
C SER A 463 -26.21 -12.62 7.03
N ASP A 464 -26.98 -11.94 6.19
CA ASP A 464 -26.56 -10.70 5.54
C ASP A 464 -26.50 -9.54 6.53
N LEU A 465 -25.69 -8.53 6.20
CA LEU A 465 -25.63 -7.25 6.91
C LEU A 465 -26.94 -6.46 6.74
N ASP A 466 -27.46 -5.91 7.83
CA ASP A 466 -28.60 -4.99 7.86
C ASP A 466 -28.14 -3.54 7.65
N TYR A 467 -28.09 -3.11 6.39
CA TYR A 467 -27.72 -1.74 6.04
C TYR A 467 -28.82 -0.70 6.34
N VAL A 468 -30.06 -1.13 6.57
CA VAL A 468 -31.18 -0.23 6.87
C VAL A 468 -30.96 0.45 8.23
N ARG A 469 -30.47 -0.31 9.21
CA ARG A 469 -30.09 0.24 10.52
C ARG A 469 -28.90 1.21 10.46
N MET A 470 -27.99 1.02 9.50
CA MET A 470 -26.86 1.93 9.29
C MET A 470 -27.33 3.33 8.88
N LEU A 471 -28.23 3.45 7.90
CA LEU A 471 -28.76 4.75 7.48
C LEU A 471 -29.63 5.37 8.57
N ARG A 472 -30.46 4.56 9.25
CA ARG A 472 -31.30 5.02 10.36
C ARG A 472 -30.48 5.70 11.46
N SER A 473 -29.38 5.06 11.86
CA SER A 473 -28.43 5.63 12.84
C SER A 473 -27.85 6.95 12.33
N GLY A 474 -27.35 6.96 11.10
CA GLY A 474 -26.77 8.15 10.47
C GLY A 474 -27.72 9.35 10.42
N MET A 475 -28.97 9.14 10.01
CA MET A 475 -29.99 10.20 9.96
C MET A 475 -30.30 10.75 11.35
N SER A 476 -30.39 9.88 12.36
CA SER A 476 -30.63 10.30 13.74
C SER A 476 -29.51 11.22 14.25
N PHE A 477 -28.24 10.86 14.03
CA PHE A 477 -27.11 11.70 14.44
C PHE A 477 -26.98 12.98 13.61
N LYS A 478 -27.29 12.93 12.31
CA LYS A 478 -27.32 14.11 11.44
C LYS A 478 -28.38 15.11 11.89
N LEU A 479 -29.59 14.64 12.20
CA LEU A 479 -30.67 15.47 12.76
C LEU A 479 -30.31 16.06 14.13
N ALA A 480 -29.52 15.34 14.93
CA ALA A 480 -28.98 15.86 16.19
C ALA A 480 -27.85 16.89 16.01
N GLY A 481 -27.45 17.22 14.77
CA GLY A 481 -26.44 18.23 14.48
C GLY A 481 -24.99 17.73 14.52
N THR A 482 -24.77 16.42 14.43
CA THR A 482 -23.40 15.86 14.38
C THR A 482 -22.69 16.31 13.10
N ASP A 483 -21.47 16.83 13.22
CA ASP A 483 -20.68 17.25 12.07
C ASP A 483 -20.19 16.07 11.22
N ASN A 484 -19.81 16.37 9.98
CA ASN A 484 -19.43 15.35 9.01
C ASN A 484 -18.20 14.53 9.44
N THR A 485 -17.19 15.14 10.09
CA THR A 485 -15.99 14.42 10.52
C THR A 485 -16.28 13.46 11.67
N THR A 486 -17.05 13.92 12.66
CA THR A 486 -17.49 13.09 13.77
C THR A 486 -18.39 11.95 13.31
N LEU A 487 -19.35 12.22 12.42
CA LEU A 487 -20.26 11.20 11.90
C LEU A 487 -19.52 10.14 11.06
N SER A 488 -18.64 10.56 10.16
CA SER A 488 -17.80 9.66 9.38
C SER A 488 -16.91 8.78 10.25
N PHE A 489 -16.32 9.34 11.31
CA PHE A 489 -15.55 8.55 12.28
C PHE A 489 -16.43 7.51 12.99
N GLY A 490 -17.68 7.84 13.32
CA GLY A 490 -18.65 6.90 13.91
C GLY A 490 -18.92 5.67 13.02
N TYR A 491 -19.04 5.85 11.71
CA TYR A 491 -19.18 4.74 10.76
C TYR A 491 -17.95 3.82 10.76
N MET A 492 -16.75 4.40 10.65
CA MET A 492 -15.50 3.65 10.64
C MET A 492 -15.25 2.93 11.99
N GLU A 493 -15.47 3.61 13.11
CA GLU A 493 -15.30 3.06 14.45
C GLU A 493 -16.27 1.91 14.72
N SER A 494 -17.55 2.09 14.38
CA SER A 494 -18.57 1.08 14.65
C SER A 494 -18.37 -0.19 13.82
N LEU A 495 -17.86 -0.08 12.58
CA LEU A 495 -17.43 -1.24 11.80
C LEU A 495 -16.31 -2.02 12.50
N SER A 496 -15.34 -1.33 13.11
CA SER A 496 -14.24 -2.00 13.81
C SER A 496 -14.71 -2.79 15.02
N TYR A 497 -15.71 -2.28 15.75
CA TYR A 497 -16.33 -3.02 16.85
C TYR A 497 -17.14 -4.20 16.34
N PHE A 498 -17.93 -4.02 15.27
CA PHE A 498 -18.70 -5.11 14.66
C PHE A 498 -17.81 -6.28 14.24
N ILE A 499 -16.67 -6.01 13.59
CA ILE A 499 -15.72 -7.07 13.20
C ILE A 499 -15.13 -7.75 14.45
N SER A 500 -14.83 -7.00 15.51
CA SER A 500 -14.33 -7.56 16.77
C SER A 500 -15.37 -8.47 17.45
N ASP A 501 -16.61 -8.01 17.54
CA ASP A 501 -17.72 -8.75 18.14
C ASP A 501 -17.98 -10.06 17.34
N LEU A 502 -17.95 -10.00 16.00
CA LEU A 502 -18.02 -11.19 15.15
C LEU A 502 -16.84 -12.15 15.34
N ALA A 503 -15.62 -11.62 15.49
CA ALA A 503 -14.45 -12.45 15.74
C ALA A 503 -14.54 -13.19 17.07
N ASP A 504 -15.04 -12.53 18.13
CA ASP A 504 -15.33 -13.16 19.41
C ASP A 504 -16.41 -14.25 19.27
N ALA A 505 -17.51 -13.96 18.57
CA ALA A 505 -18.56 -14.94 18.30
C ALA A 505 -18.05 -16.16 17.49
N HIS A 506 -17.19 -15.95 16.49
CA HIS A 506 -16.59 -17.06 15.74
C HIS A 506 -15.61 -17.88 16.60
N LYS A 507 -14.87 -17.23 17.50
CA LYS A 507 -13.99 -17.95 18.43
C LYS A 507 -14.80 -18.86 19.37
N GLU A 508 -15.91 -18.36 19.90
CA GLU A 508 -16.78 -19.11 20.82
C GLU A 508 -17.56 -20.22 20.11
N ASN A 509 -18.17 -19.93 18.95
CA ASN A 509 -19.11 -20.84 18.29
C ASN A 509 -18.46 -21.73 17.22
N LEU A 510 -17.35 -21.30 16.62
CA LEU A 510 -16.66 -22.01 15.53
C LEU A 510 -15.25 -22.46 15.92
N MET A 511 -14.83 -22.23 17.17
CA MET A 511 -13.49 -22.58 17.66
C MET A 511 -12.37 -21.96 16.82
N SER A 512 -12.58 -20.74 16.32
CA SER A 512 -11.59 -20.03 15.51
C SER A 512 -10.33 -19.72 16.30
N MET A 513 -9.17 -20.10 15.76
CA MET A 513 -7.86 -19.94 16.42
C MET A 513 -7.07 -18.74 15.86
N LYS A 514 -7.37 -18.32 14.64
CA LYS A 514 -6.67 -17.28 13.89
C LYS A 514 -7.66 -16.36 13.19
N ILE A 515 -7.28 -15.11 13.00
CA ILE A 515 -8.04 -14.12 12.24
C ILE A 515 -7.22 -13.72 11.01
N ALA A 516 -7.71 -14.00 9.81
CA ALA A 516 -7.16 -13.51 8.56
C ALA A 516 -7.88 -12.21 8.15
N LEU A 517 -7.11 -11.14 7.97
CA LEU A 517 -7.62 -9.83 7.51
C LEU A 517 -7.04 -9.52 6.13
N CYS A 518 -7.91 -9.34 5.12
CA CYS A 518 -7.54 -8.96 3.76
C CYS A 518 -8.59 -8.05 3.09
N GLY A 519 -8.25 -7.50 1.94
CA GLY A 519 -9.03 -6.48 1.24
C GLY A 519 -8.49 -5.07 1.45
N SER A 520 -8.64 -4.23 0.42
CA SER A 520 -8.05 -2.88 0.34
C SER A 520 -8.54 -1.90 1.40
N LEU A 521 -9.68 -2.16 2.08
CA LEU A 521 -10.12 -1.29 3.18
C LEU A 521 -9.14 -1.32 4.36
N PHE A 522 -8.44 -2.44 4.56
CA PHE A 522 -7.36 -2.51 5.56
C PHE A 522 -6.11 -1.70 5.16
N GLY A 523 -6.04 -1.19 3.93
CA GLY A 523 -5.00 -0.24 3.53
C GLY A 523 -5.13 1.12 4.24
N TYR A 524 -6.31 1.47 4.75
CA TYR A 524 -6.51 2.71 5.50
C TYR A 524 -6.01 2.55 6.93
N LYS A 525 -4.85 3.17 7.17
CA LYS A 525 -4.06 3.03 8.39
C LYS A 525 -4.90 3.18 9.67
N ARG A 526 -5.69 4.24 9.77
CA ARG A 526 -6.49 4.54 10.97
C ARG A 526 -7.52 3.46 11.27
N PHE A 527 -8.17 2.92 10.23
CA PHE A 527 -9.14 1.83 10.39
C PHE A 527 -8.45 0.55 10.87
N SER A 528 -7.35 0.16 10.21
CA SER A 528 -6.59 -1.05 10.56
C SER A 528 -6.00 -0.99 11.96
N GLU A 529 -5.44 0.15 12.37
CA GLU A 529 -4.89 0.32 13.73
C GLU A 529 -5.96 0.16 14.80
N MET A 530 -7.13 0.76 14.59
CA MET A 530 -8.27 0.66 15.49
C MET A 530 -8.78 -0.78 15.59
N LEU A 531 -8.99 -1.45 14.45
CA LEU A 531 -9.44 -2.84 14.45
C LEU A 531 -8.42 -3.79 15.10
N ILE A 532 -7.13 -3.68 14.74
CA ILE A 532 -6.08 -4.52 15.31
C ILE A 532 -6.01 -4.34 16.83
N LYS A 533 -6.18 -3.11 17.32
CA LYS A 533 -6.22 -2.83 18.76
C LYS A 533 -7.39 -3.53 19.45
N ASN A 534 -8.56 -3.59 18.81
CA ASN A 534 -9.74 -4.27 19.34
C ASN A 534 -9.59 -5.80 19.33
N LEU A 535 -8.96 -6.36 18.28
CA LEU A 535 -8.80 -7.81 18.12
C LEU A 535 -7.66 -8.41 18.97
N LYS A 536 -6.52 -7.72 19.08
CA LYS A 536 -5.28 -8.24 19.66
C LYS A 536 -5.39 -8.82 21.08
N PRO A 537 -6.24 -8.32 21.99
CA PRO A 537 -6.41 -8.90 23.32
C PRO A 537 -6.88 -10.36 23.30
N ASN A 538 -7.71 -10.72 22.32
CA ASN A 538 -8.39 -12.02 22.28
C ASN A 538 -7.94 -12.91 21.11
N HIS A 539 -7.30 -12.34 20.08
CA HIS A 539 -7.11 -12.99 18.79
C HIS A 539 -5.68 -12.90 18.27
N THR A 540 -5.24 -13.95 17.57
CA THR A 540 -4.01 -13.90 16.76
C THR A 540 -4.35 -13.48 15.33
N ILE A 541 -3.84 -12.32 14.92
CA ILE A 541 -4.14 -11.70 13.63
C ILE A 541 -3.07 -12.09 12.61
N CYS A 542 -3.51 -12.47 11.41
CA CYS A 542 -2.70 -12.80 10.25
C CYS A 542 -3.03 -11.85 9.11
N LEU A 543 -2.00 -11.16 8.61
CA LEU A 543 -2.03 -10.24 7.46
C LEU A 543 -1.02 -10.74 6.42
N ASN A 544 -1.17 -10.37 5.15
CA ASN A 544 -0.17 -10.71 4.14
C ASN A 544 1.25 -10.22 4.52
N LYS A 545 2.28 -10.99 4.13
CA LYS A 545 3.69 -10.67 4.35
C LYS A 545 4.38 -10.19 3.06
N GLU A 546 4.09 -10.85 1.94
CA GLU A 546 4.72 -10.64 0.63
C GLU A 546 3.74 -10.16 -0.44
N LEU A 547 2.50 -10.61 -0.35
CA LEU A 547 1.49 -10.39 -1.37
C LEU A 547 0.60 -9.18 -1.03
N PRO A 548 0.03 -8.49 -2.04
CA PRO A 548 -1.00 -7.49 -1.80
C PRO A 548 -2.16 -8.03 -0.94
N ILE A 549 -2.69 -7.17 -0.08
CA ILE A 549 -3.82 -7.51 0.79
C ILE A 549 -5.12 -7.67 0.00
N ASP A 550 -5.19 -7.15 -1.23
CA ASP A 550 -6.33 -7.27 -2.12
C ASP A 550 -5.82 -7.88 -3.44
N GLN A 551 -6.36 -9.02 -3.86
CA GLN A 551 -5.83 -9.87 -4.95
C GLN A 551 -6.74 -9.92 -6.17
#